data_AF-A0ABD3T1M6-F1
#
_entry.id   AF-A0ABD3T1M6-F1
#
_cell.length_a   1.000
_cell.length_b   1.000
_cell.length_c   1.000
_cell.angle_alpha   90.00
_cell.angle_beta   90.00
_cell.angle_gamma   90.00
#
_symmetry.space_group_name_H-M   'P 1'
#
loop_
_entity.id
_entity.type
_entity.pdbx_description
1 polymer ?
#
loop_
_entity_poly.entity_id
_entity_poly.type
_entity_poly.pdbx_seq_one_letter_code
_entity_poly.pdbx_strand_id
1 'polypeptide(L)'
;MAELVEVAHMQISKITRNRYSLHHPTPFTHYHYPSILSLPNSRTQNSKSWKLVLSLSASSALNQTAVNDDTLLPPQPKTDFLNGNNEELNGDCCSNKNISRNKRVFFLDVNPLCYKGSTPSLHSFAHWISLFFSQVSLNDPVIAVLDGERGNEYRRQLLPSYKANRRKILQQLTPLERSPRSTHTRSHELVMDFLQKCNVPVVKIEGHEADDVVATLVEQVLQKGYRAVIASPDKDFKQLISEAVQIVIPLPDLDRWSFYTLKHYIAQYNCEPQSDLSLRCILGDEVDGIPGIHHLAPGFGRKTALKLLKKHGSLENLLSAATVRTVGKQYAQEALTKYADFLRTNYKVLALRRDLDVHLEEQWLCGRDAQNDSEVLSSFMDFLGKTRDHKWQNRSHSIVIV
;
A
#
# COMPACT_ATOMS: atom_id res chain seq x y z
N MET A 1 -13.74 2.44 -6.73
CA MET A 1 -13.30 2.50 -8.14
C MET A 1 -14.51 2.85 -9.02
N ALA A 2 -14.97 4.11 -8.99
CA ALA A 2 -16.14 4.54 -9.77
C ALA A 2 -16.04 5.99 -10.34
N GLU A 3 -15.06 6.79 -9.90
CA GLU A 3 -14.94 8.23 -10.26
C GLU A 3 -13.80 8.54 -11.24
N LEU A 4 -13.18 7.54 -11.87
CA LEU A 4 -12.08 7.73 -12.83
C LEU A 4 -12.50 7.67 -14.31
N VAL A 5 -13.81 7.55 -14.59
CA VAL A 5 -14.35 7.51 -15.96
C VAL A 5 -14.91 8.88 -16.40
N GLU A 6 -15.47 9.66 -15.48
CA GLU A 6 -16.29 10.84 -15.82
C GLU A 6 -15.50 12.02 -16.42
N VAL A 7 -14.18 12.10 -16.15
CA VAL A 7 -13.31 13.16 -16.69
C VAL A 7 -13.07 13.02 -18.21
N ALA A 8 -13.25 11.83 -18.79
CA ALA A 8 -13.03 11.59 -20.22
C ALA A 8 -14.22 11.98 -21.11
N HIS A 9 -15.45 12.02 -20.58
CA HIS A 9 -16.67 12.13 -21.40
C HIS A 9 -17.18 13.56 -21.62
N MET A 10 -16.54 14.60 -21.05
CA MET A 10 -17.02 15.98 -21.11
C MET A 10 -16.34 16.87 -22.19
N GLN A 11 -15.88 16.27 -23.31
CA GLN A 11 -15.41 17.01 -24.50
C GLN A 11 -16.18 16.71 -25.80
N ILE A 12 -17.06 15.69 -25.84
CA ILE A 12 -17.80 15.30 -27.05
C ILE A 12 -19.32 15.42 -26.83
N SER A 13 -19.80 16.64 -26.58
CA SER A 13 -21.23 16.95 -26.44
C SER A 13 -21.67 18.31 -27.02
N LYS A 14 -20.82 18.92 -27.88
CA LYS A 14 -21.13 20.14 -28.63
C LYS A 14 -21.05 19.94 -30.15
N ILE A 15 -21.84 19.01 -30.69
CA ILE A 15 -22.22 18.91 -32.11
C ILE A 15 -23.51 18.08 -32.21
N THR A 16 -24.28 18.25 -33.29
CA THR A 16 -25.56 17.57 -33.63
C THR A 16 -26.72 17.68 -32.62
N ARG A 17 -27.70 18.54 -32.93
CA ARG A 17 -29.12 18.36 -32.57
C ARG A 17 -29.86 17.73 -33.75
N ASN A 18 -30.62 16.63 -33.57
CA ASN A 18 -31.99 16.48 -34.12
C ASN A 18 -32.66 15.10 -33.86
N ARG A 19 -33.94 15.16 -33.46
CA ARG A 19 -35.10 14.34 -33.90
C ARG A 19 -35.22 12.81 -33.64
N TYR A 20 -36.25 12.50 -32.83
CA TYR A 20 -37.31 11.47 -32.99
C TYR A 20 -37.06 9.95 -32.81
N SER A 21 -37.58 9.46 -31.67
CA SER A 21 -38.64 8.42 -31.51
C SER A 21 -38.47 6.92 -31.85
N LEU A 22 -38.74 6.13 -30.81
CA LEU A 22 -39.62 4.92 -30.71
C LEU A 22 -39.08 3.48 -30.94
N HIS A 23 -39.64 2.60 -30.09
CA HIS A 23 -39.72 1.12 -30.09
C HIS A 23 -38.52 0.21 -29.69
N HIS A 24 -38.91 -0.92 -29.07
CA HIS A 24 -38.16 -2.10 -28.60
C HIS A 24 -38.64 -3.34 -29.43
N PRO A 25 -38.17 -4.62 -29.22
CA PRO A 25 -37.00 -5.15 -28.47
C PRO A 25 -36.15 -6.24 -29.21
N THR A 26 -34.85 -6.39 -28.84
CA THR A 26 -34.02 -7.64 -28.87
C THR A 26 -33.78 -8.38 -30.22
N PRO A 27 -32.89 -9.41 -30.33
CA PRO A 27 -31.84 -9.92 -29.42
C PRO A 27 -30.39 -10.02 -30.02
N PHE A 28 -29.43 -10.42 -29.18
CA PHE A 28 -28.10 -11.05 -29.44
C PHE A 28 -27.30 -10.81 -30.75
N THR A 29 -26.04 -10.36 -30.61
CA THR A 29 -24.87 -10.93 -31.33
C THR A 29 -23.53 -10.54 -30.66
N HIS A 30 -22.45 -11.28 -30.95
CA HIS A 30 -21.10 -11.05 -30.38
C HIS A 30 -20.40 -9.81 -30.96
N TYR A 31 -19.52 -9.20 -30.15
CA TYR A 31 -18.44 -8.33 -30.64
C TYR A 31 -17.10 -8.71 -30.00
N HIS A 32 -16.09 -8.94 -30.84
CA HIS A 32 -14.69 -9.01 -30.42
C HIS A 32 -14.17 -7.59 -30.10
N TYR A 33 -13.26 -7.49 -29.13
CA TYR A 33 -12.35 -6.35 -29.00
C TYR A 33 -10.96 -6.73 -29.52
N PRO A 34 -10.21 -5.80 -30.14
CA PRO A 34 -8.97 -6.11 -30.84
C PRO A 34 -7.77 -6.26 -29.91
N SER A 35 -6.86 -7.18 -30.26
CA SER A 35 -5.56 -7.37 -29.61
C SER A 35 -4.68 -6.12 -29.71
N ILE A 36 -4.16 -5.63 -28.59
CA ILE A 36 -3.13 -4.57 -28.61
C ILE A 36 -1.79 -5.19 -29.03
N LEU A 37 -1.13 -4.58 -30.02
CA LEU A 37 0.09 -5.12 -30.63
C LEU A 37 1.30 -5.08 -29.68
N SER A 38 2.17 -6.08 -29.86
CA SER A 38 3.56 -6.05 -29.40
C SER A 38 4.35 -4.92 -30.06
N LEU A 39 5.20 -4.25 -29.27
CA LEU A 39 6.16 -3.28 -29.78
C LEU A 39 7.43 -4.01 -30.28
N PRO A 40 7.86 -3.81 -31.55
CA PRO A 40 9.09 -4.42 -32.06
C PRO A 40 10.34 -3.65 -31.59
N ASN A 41 11.41 -4.39 -31.31
CA ASN A 41 12.73 -3.86 -30.99
C ASN A 41 13.58 -3.74 -32.26
N SER A 42 14.04 -2.54 -32.62
CA SER A 42 15.04 -2.37 -33.69
C SER A 42 15.91 -1.12 -33.53
N ARG A 43 17.16 -1.24 -34.00
CA ARG A 43 18.10 -0.13 -34.17
C ARG A 43 17.84 0.56 -35.51
N THR A 44 17.98 1.88 -35.58
CA THR A 44 18.76 2.55 -36.65
C THR A 44 19.00 4.03 -36.32
N GLN A 45 19.93 4.64 -37.04
CA GLN A 45 20.36 6.04 -36.85
C GLN A 45 19.52 6.98 -37.71
N ASN A 46 19.23 8.20 -37.24
CA ASN A 46 19.91 9.36 -37.85
C ASN A 46 19.85 10.66 -37.03
N SER A 47 20.69 11.61 -37.44
CA SER A 47 20.96 12.87 -36.73
C SER A 47 19.86 13.94 -36.85
N LYS A 48 19.83 14.87 -35.88
CA LYS A 48 20.04 16.31 -36.18
C LYS A 48 20.53 17.12 -34.97
N SER A 49 21.51 17.96 -35.25
CA SER A 49 22.34 18.75 -34.33
C SER A 49 21.57 19.73 -33.43
N TRP A 50 22.04 19.88 -32.19
CA TRP A 50 22.03 21.17 -31.46
C TRP A 50 23.47 21.49 -31.06
N LYS A 51 23.92 22.74 -31.31
CA LYS A 51 25.30 23.17 -31.04
C LYS A 51 25.46 23.58 -29.58
N LEU A 52 26.47 23.01 -28.92
CA LEU A 52 27.01 23.57 -27.67
C LEU A 52 27.98 24.72 -28.01
N VAL A 53 27.98 25.79 -27.22
CA VAL A 53 29.03 26.83 -27.26
C VAL A 53 29.91 26.65 -26.03
N LEU A 54 31.17 26.28 -26.24
CA LEU A 54 32.21 26.31 -25.24
C LEU A 54 33.05 27.58 -25.43
N SER A 55 33.36 28.28 -24.34
CA SER A 55 34.47 29.23 -24.30
C SER A 55 35.64 28.57 -23.57
N LEU A 56 36.81 28.62 -24.19
CA LEU A 56 38.08 28.20 -23.62
C LEU A 56 38.95 29.43 -23.42
N SER A 57 39.72 29.45 -22.33
CA SER A 57 40.82 30.39 -22.10
C SER A 57 41.82 29.65 -21.22
N ALA A 58 43.09 29.65 -21.62
CA ALA A 58 44.05 28.67 -21.13
C ALA A 58 45.32 29.31 -20.54
N SER A 59 45.84 28.62 -19.52
CA SER A 59 47.27 28.42 -19.24
C SER A 59 48.17 29.61 -18.88
N SER A 60 48.61 29.63 -17.62
CA SER A 60 50.03 29.65 -17.20
C SER A 60 50.13 29.59 -15.66
N ALA A 61 51.24 29.28 -15.01
CA ALA A 61 52.33 28.28 -15.15
C ALA A 61 53.43 28.65 -14.12
N LEU A 62 54.23 27.69 -13.64
CA LEU A 62 55.43 27.87 -12.77
C LEU A 62 55.12 28.33 -11.30
N ASN A 63 55.88 27.95 -10.25
CA ASN A 63 56.99 26.99 -10.16
C ASN A 63 57.15 26.26 -8.79
N GLN A 64 58.04 25.26 -8.81
CA GLN A 64 58.65 24.40 -7.77
C GLN A 64 58.85 24.92 -6.32
N THR A 65 58.72 24.02 -5.33
CA THR A 65 59.80 23.27 -4.61
C THR A 65 59.14 22.18 -3.73
N ALA A 66 59.53 20.89 -3.74
CA ALA A 66 60.73 20.25 -3.15
C ALA A 66 60.79 20.41 -1.60
N VAL A 67 61.00 19.39 -0.77
CA VAL A 67 62.09 18.37 -0.76
C VAL A 67 61.67 17.11 0.06
N ASN A 68 62.07 15.91 -0.41
CA ASN A 68 62.48 14.63 0.24
C ASN A 68 61.81 14.15 1.58
N ASP A 69 61.68 12.86 1.91
CA ASP A 69 61.97 11.55 1.27
C ASP A 69 61.05 10.48 1.95
N ASP A 70 61.20 9.14 1.99
CA ASP A 70 62.30 8.17 1.77
C ASP A 70 61.76 6.80 1.29
N THR A 71 62.38 5.68 1.69
CA THR A 71 62.35 4.37 1.02
C THR A 71 61.79 3.17 1.82
N LEU A 72 61.55 2.09 1.06
CA LEU A 72 61.68 0.65 1.40
C LEU A 72 60.48 -0.21 1.85
N LEU A 73 60.64 -1.51 1.54
CA LEU A 73 59.63 -2.54 1.24
C LEU A 73 59.18 -3.41 2.46
N PRO A 74 58.11 -4.21 2.33
CA PRO A 74 57.45 -4.89 3.46
C PRO A 74 57.79 -6.38 3.61
N PRO A 75 57.41 -7.01 4.76
CA PRO A 75 57.30 -8.46 4.90
C PRO A 75 55.85 -8.98 4.75
N GLN A 76 55.72 -10.24 4.35
CA GLN A 76 54.48 -11.05 4.42
C GLN A 76 54.59 -12.07 5.60
N PRO A 77 53.86 -13.20 5.65
CA PRO A 77 52.86 -13.45 6.68
C PRO A 77 53.31 -14.47 7.73
N LYS A 78 52.44 -14.77 8.70
CA LYS A 78 52.55 -15.97 9.56
C LYS A 78 51.19 -16.65 9.73
N THR A 79 51.14 -17.93 9.38
CA THR A 79 50.21 -18.93 9.92
C THR A 79 50.93 -19.76 10.97
N ASP A 80 50.21 -20.45 11.87
CA ASP A 80 50.23 -21.93 11.93
C ASP A 80 49.63 -22.55 13.21
N PHE A 81 49.09 -23.76 13.00
CA PHE A 81 48.77 -24.84 13.95
C PHE A 81 47.60 -24.74 14.95
N LEU A 82 47.26 -25.93 15.48
CA LEU A 82 45.92 -26.40 15.85
C LEU A 82 45.92 -27.11 17.20
N ASN A 83 44.81 -26.98 17.96
CA ASN A 83 44.18 -27.95 18.87
C ASN A 83 43.07 -27.21 19.66
N GLY A 84 41.93 -27.80 20.01
CA GLY A 84 41.39 -29.12 19.67
C GLY A 84 40.08 -29.38 20.45
N ASN A 85 39.11 -30.02 19.81
CA ASN A 85 37.89 -30.66 20.33
C ASN A 85 37.13 -30.04 21.53
N ASN A 86 35.89 -29.62 21.30
CA ASN A 86 34.73 -30.44 21.70
C ASN A 86 33.44 -29.96 21.00
N GLU A 87 32.48 -30.88 20.87
CA GLU A 87 31.16 -30.61 20.30
C GLU A 87 30.20 -30.09 21.37
N GLU A 88 29.36 -29.12 21.03
CA GLU A 88 28.04 -29.00 21.65
C GLU A 88 27.02 -28.46 20.63
N LEU A 89 25.86 -29.12 20.54
CA LEU A 89 24.91 -28.93 19.45
C LEU A 89 23.91 -27.81 19.76
N ASN A 90 24.09 -26.64 19.13
CA ASN A 90 23.03 -25.65 18.98
C ASN A 90 23.02 -25.07 17.56
N GLY A 91 21.97 -25.36 16.82
CA GLY A 91 21.78 -24.92 15.43
C GLY A 91 21.31 -23.47 15.32
N ASP A 92 22.17 -22.52 15.68
CA ASP A 92 21.88 -21.08 15.54
C ASP A 92 21.89 -20.67 14.06
N CYS A 93 20.69 -20.59 13.47
CA CYS A 93 20.48 -20.23 12.07
C CYS A 93 20.78 -18.74 11.77
N CYS A 94 21.04 -17.91 12.80
CA CYS A 94 21.11 -16.45 12.67
C CYS A 94 22.52 -15.85 12.83
N SER A 95 23.54 -16.62 13.23
CA SER A 95 24.92 -16.12 13.43
C SER A 95 25.76 -15.98 12.16
N ASN A 96 25.25 -15.25 11.16
CA ASN A 96 26.07 -14.83 10.02
C ASN A 96 25.93 -13.31 9.75
N LYS A 97 26.89 -12.53 10.27
CA LYS A 97 26.90 -11.05 10.27
C LYS A 97 27.25 -10.43 8.90
N ASN A 98 26.62 -10.92 7.85
CA ASN A 98 26.61 -10.34 6.52
C ASN A 98 25.18 -10.31 5.97
N ILE A 99 24.28 -9.64 6.72
CA ILE A 99 22.91 -9.37 6.27
C ILE A 99 23.00 -8.54 4.98
N SER A 100 22.68 -9.17 3.85
CA SER A 100 22.60 -8.50 2.57
C SER A 100 21.56 -7.38 2.66
N ARG A 101 22.01 -6.12 2.54
CA ARG A 101 21.24 -4.86 2.60
C ARG A 101 20.14 -4.71 1.53
N ASN A 102 19.78 -5.80 0.85
CA ASN A 102 18.73 -5.89 -0.16
C ASN A 102 17.71 -7.01 0.13
N LYS A 103 17.82 -7.76 1.24
CA LYS A 103 16.74 -8.67 1.67
C LYS A 103 15.45 -7.88 1.88
N ARG A 104 14.33 -8.47 1.42
CA ARG A 104 13.00 -7.89 1.54
C ARG A 104 12.25 -8.57 2.68
N VAL A 105 11.30 -7.87 3.29
CA VAL A 105 10.27 -8.45 4.16
C VAL A 105 8.91 -8.01 3.63
N PHE A 106 7.99 -8.95 3.52
CA PHE A 106 6.63 -8.70 3.07
C PHE A 106 5.68 -8.48 4.24
N PHE A 107 4.85 -7.45 4.14
CA PHE A 107 3.73 -7.22 5.05
C PHE A 107 2.42 -7.49 4.32
N LEU A 108 1.72 -8.55 4.72
CA LEU A 108 0.45 -8.94 4.14
C LEU A 108 -0.68 -8.28 4.94
N ASP A 109 -1.33 -7.28 4.34
CA ASP A 109 -2.60 -6.74 4.85
C ASP A 109 -3.72 -7.72 4.48
N VAL A 110 -4.18 -8.46 5.47
CA VAL A 110 -5.08 -9.60 5.28
C VAL A 110 -6.52 -9.14 5.02
N ASN A 111 -6.94 -8.04 5.64
CA ASN A 111 -8.36 -7.71 5.78
C ASN A 111 -9.06 -7.43 4.43
N PRO A 112 -8.47 -6.70 3.46
CA PRO A 112 -9.07 -6.52 2.13
C PRO A 112 -9.11 -7.79 1.28
N LEU A 113 -8.19 -8.75 1.50
CA LEU A 113 -8.14 -9.99 0.72
C LEU A 113 -9.32 -10.92 1.06
N CYS A 114 -9.86 -10.79 2.27
CA CYS A 114 -11.07 -11.49 2.71
C CYS A 114 -12.38 -10.98 2.05
N TYR A 115 -12.32 -10.13 1.02
CA TYR A 115 -13.49 -9.57 0.32
C TYR A 115 -13.46 -9.79 -1.20
N LYS A 116 -14.66 -9.92 -1.80
CA LYS A 116 -14.88 -9.78 -3.24
C LYS A 116 -15.81 -8.59 -3.47
N GLY A 117 -15.24 -7.45 -3.86
CA GLY A 117 -15.95 -6.17 -3.85
C GLY A 117 -16.28 -5.76 -2.41
N SER A 118 -17.53 -5.47 -2.09
CA SER A 118 -18.01 -5.19 -0.73
C SER A 118 -18.42 -6.43 0.07
N THR A 119 -18.37 -7.63 -0.52
CA THR A 119 -18.90 -8.86 0.10
C THR A 119 -17.77 -9.72 0.70
N PRO A 120 -17.82 -10.10 1.99
CA PRO A 120 -16.86 -11.03 2.58
C PRO A 120 -16.81 -12.38 1.85
N SER A 121 -15.60 -12.90 1.61
CA SER A 121 -15.39 -14.13 0.85
C SER A 121 -14.03 -14.77 1.15
N LEU A 122 -14.05 -15.90 1.87
CA LEU A 122 -12.85 -16.73 2.10
C LEU A 122 -12.27 -17.33 0.81
N HIS A 123 -13.08 -17.50 -0.24
CA HIS A 123 -12.56 -17.86 -1.56
C HIS A 123 -11.74 -16.73 -2.20
N SER A 124 -12.04 -15.47 -1.91
CA SER A 124 -11.22 -14.34 -2.36
C SER A 124 -9.86 -14.35 -1.66
N PHE A 125 -9.85 -14.60 -0.35
CA PHE A 125 -8.61 -14.78 0.42
C PHE A 125 -7.77 -15.94 -0.12
N ALA A 126 -8.36 -17.14 -0.26
CA ALA A 126 -7.68 -18.33 -0.75
C ALA A 126 -7.07 -18.13 -2.16
N HIS A 127 -7.77 -17.38 -3.02
CA HIS A 127 -7.30 -17.01 -4.35
C HIS A 127 -6.11 -16.04 -4.29
N TRP A 128 -6.25 -14.91 -3.59
CA TRP A 128 -5.19 -13.90 -3.52
C TRP A 128 -3.94 -14.39 -2.80
N ILE A 129 -4.08 -15.21 -1.75
CA ILE A 129 -2.92 -15.77 -1.03
C ILE A 129 -2.19 -16.84 -1.85
N SER A 130 -2.92 -17.65 -2.63
CA SER A 130 -2.35 -18.58 -3.60
C SER A 130 -1.52 -17.85 -4.66
N LEU A 131 -2.08 -16.78 -5.26
CA LEU A 131 -1.34 -15.93 -6.20
C LEU A 131 -0.16 -15.21 -5.54
N PHE A 132 -0.25 -14.86 -4.25
CA PHE A 132 0.82 -14.19 -3.52
C PHE A 132 2.02 -15.12 -3.28
N PHE A 133 1.77 -16.31 -2.70
CA PHE A 133 2.85 -17.28 -2.46
C PHE A 133 3.47 -17.79 -3.77
N SER A 134 2.68 -17.98 -4.83
CA SER A 134 3.20 -18.50 -6.12
C SER A 134 3.85 -17.46 -7.04
N GLN A 135 3.47 -16.18 -6.98
CA GLN A 135 3.94 -15.15 -7.92
C GLN A 135 4.79 -14.02 -7.29
N VAL A 136 4.70 -13.82 -5.97
CA VAL A 136 5.22 -12.61 -5.30
C VAL A 136 6.28 -12.93 -4.26
N SER A 137 6.00 -13.88 -3.37
CA SER A 137 6.83 -14.21 -2.20
C SER A 137 6.87 -15.72 -1.98
N LEU A 138 7.83 -16.38 -2.64
CA LEU A 138 8.08 -17.82 -2.49
C LEU A 138 8.55 -18.12 -1.05
N ASN A 139 9.83 -17.81 -0.78
CA ASN A 139 10.52 -18.08 0.49
C ASN A 139 11.04 -16.79 1.16
N ASP A 140 10.72 -15.61 0.61
CA ASP A 140 10.98 -14.33 1.29
C ASP A 140 10.18 -14.29 2.62
N PRO A 141 10.68 -13.61 3.67
CA PRO A 141 9.96 -13.45 4.92
C PRO A 141 8.62 -12.72 4.74
N VAL A 142 7.54 -13.24 5.34
CA VAL A 142 6.18 -12.67 5.28
C VAL A 142 5.65 -12.50 6.71
N ILE A 143 5.10 -11.33 7.02
CA ILE A 143 4.37 -11.04 8.25
C ILE A 143 2.94 -10.67 7.85
N ALA A 144 1.96 -11.40 8.35
CA ALA A 144 0.55 -11.09 8.13
C ALA A 144 -0.02 -10.22 9.24
N VAL A 145 -0.86 -9.25 8.88
CA VAL A 145 -1.46 -8.31 9.83
C VAL A 145 -2.97 -8.21 9.62
N LEU A 146 -3.72 -8.27 10.73
CA LEU A 146 -5.18 -8.10 10.78
C LEU A 146 -5.56 -6.91 11.67
N ASP A 147 -6.71 -6.29 11.41
CA ASP A 147 -7.28 -5.29 12.32
C ASP A 147 -7.50 -5.88 13.73
N GLY A 148 -7.11 -5.12 14.75
CA GLY A 148 -7.56 -5.31 16.12
C GLY A 148 -9.06 -5.11 16.25
N GLU A 149 -9.65 -5.66 17.32
CA GLU A 149 -11.06 -5.37 17.58
C GLU A 149 -11.16 -3.90 17.98
N ARG A 150 -12.26 -3.27 17.54
CA ARG A 150 -12.47 -1.82 17.64
C ARG A 150 -11.41 -0.96 16.95
N GLY A 151 -10.49 -1.50 16.14
CA GLY A 151 -9.25 -0.85 15.67
C GLY A 151 -9.32 0.64 15.27
N ASN A 152 -10.42 1.06 14.66
CA ASN A 152 -10.69 2.46 14.30
C ASN A 152 -11.15 3.36 15.48
N GLU A 153 -11.04 2.93 16.73
CA GLU A 153 -11.48 3.65 17.94
C GLU A 153 -10.77 5.00 18.08
N TYR A 154 -9.44 5.02 17.96
CA TYR A 154 -8.63 6.24 17.98
C TYR A 154 -9.10 7.26 16.92
N ARG A 155 -9.26 6.82 15.67
CA ARG A 155 -9.73 7.68 14.58
C ARG A 155 -11.18 8.14 14.77
N ARG A 156 -12.05 7.31 15.37
CA ARG A 156 -13.44 7.67 15.73
C ARG A 156 -13.53 8.67 16.90
N GLN A 157 -12.59 8.63 17.85
CA GLN A 157 -12.52 9.63 18.94
C GLN A 157 -12.13 11.01 18.41
N LEU A 158 -11.21 11.06 17.43
CA LEU A 158 -10.84 12.29 16.73
C LEU A 158 -11.93 12.78 15.76
N LEU A 159 -12.59 11.86 15.04
CA LEU A 159 -13.60 12.16 14.03
C LEU A 159 -14.69 11.08 14.01
N PRO A 160 -15.85 11.29 14.67
CA PRO A 160 -16.90 10.27 14.79
C PRO A 160 -17.50 9.74 13.47
N SER A 161 -17.39 10.51 12.36
CA SER A 161 -17.81 10.10 11.02
C SER A 161 -16.89 9.07 10.35
N TYR A 162 -15.67 8.86 10.88
CA TYR A 162 -14.68 7.97 10.28
C TYR A 162 -15.22 6.54 10.08
N LYS A 163 -15.09 6.04 8.83
CA LYS A 163 -15.57 4.75 8.33
C LYS A 163 -17.05 4.44 8.76
N ALA A 164 -17.88 5.47 8.98
CA ALA A 164 -19.26 5.31 9.46
C ALA A 164 -20.21 4.72 8.40
N ASN A 165 -19.92 4.95 7.13
CA ASN A 165 -20.51 4.24 5.99
C ASN A 165 -20.30 2.71 6.09
N ARG A 166 -19.06 2.25 6.37
CA ARG A 166 -18.73 0.82 6.53
C ARG A 166 -19.54 0.20 7.68
N ARG A 167 -19.69 0.92 8.81
CA ARG A 167 -20.53 0.51 9.97
C ARG A 167 -22.01 0.37 9.62
N LYS A 168 -22.60 1.27 8.80
CA LYS A 168 -24.02 1.17 8.41
C LYS A 168 -24.32 -0.10 7.60
N ILE A 169 -23.40 -0.55 6.75
CA ILE A 169 -23.54 -1.79 5.98
C ILE A 169 -23.56 -3.01 6.92
N LEU A 170 -22.63 -3.10 7.88
CA LEU A 170 -22.62 -4.15 8.90
C LEU A 170 -23.91 -4.15 9.75
N GLN A 171 -24.44 -2.97 10.07
CA GLN A 171 -25.72 -2.78 10.77
C GLN A 171 -26.96 -3.05 9.90
N GLN A 172 -26.80 -3.39 8.61
CA GLN A 172 -27.89 -3.78 7.71
C GLN A 172 -27.92 -5.28 7.39
N LEU A 173 -26.82 -6.03 7.62
CA LEU A 173 -26.77 -7.49 7.54
C LEU A 173 -27.85 -8.16 8.42
N THR A 174 -28.22 -9.42 8.19
CA THR A 174 -29.26 -10.09 8.98
C THR A 174 -28.81 -10.34 10.45
N PRO A 175 -29.73 -10.54 11.41
CA PRO A 175 -29.34 -10.89 12.80
C PRO A 175 -28.47 -12.16 12.90
N LEU A 176 -28.59 -13.09 11.95
CA LEU A 176 -27.76 -14.28 11.84
C LEU A 176 -26.29 -13.94 11.51
N GLU A 177 -26.07 -12.84 10.78
CA GLU A 177 -24.75 -12.32 10.40
C GLU A 177 -24.19 -11.33 11.44
N ARG A 178 -25.05 -10.72 12.27
CA ARG A 178 -24.69 -9.82 13.38
C ARG A 178 -24.45 -10.52 14.73
N SER A 179 -24.63 -11.83 14.82
CA SER A 179 -24.48 -12.60 16.07
C SER A 179 -23.07 -12.44 16.67
N PRO A 180 -22.87 -12.51 18.01
CA PRO A 180 -21.54 -12.45 18.64
C PRO A 180 -20.57 -13.54 18.14
N ARG A 181 -21.08 -14.67 17.67
CA ARG A 181 -20.33 -15.63 16.84
C ARG A 181 -20.30 -15.15 15.39
N SER A 182 -19.77 -13.95 15.14
CA SER A 182 -19.89 -13.30 13.85
C SER A 182 -19.25 -14.15 12.75
N THR A 183 -19.89 -14.19 11.58
CA THR A 183 -19.28 -14.74 10.36
C THR A 183 -17.95 -14.06 10.06
N HIS A 184 -17.74 -12.82 10.51
CA HIS A 184 -16.47 -12.11 10.40
C HIS A 184 -15.42 -12.66 11.36
N THR A 185 -15.69 -12.73 12.67
CA THR A 185 -14.78 -13.31 13.67
C THR A 185 -14.36 -14.74 13.30
N ARG A 186 -15.31 -15.60 12.94
CA ARG A 186 -15.01 -16.98 12.52
C ARG A 186 -14.26 -17.05 11.19
N SER A 187 -14.43 -16.07 10.29
CA SER A 187 -13.61 -15.97 9.08
C SER A 187 -12.17 -15.56 9.39
N HIS A 188 -11.95 -14.70 10.39
CA HIS A 188 -10.61 -14.31 10.84
C HIS A 188 -9.91 -15.50 11.52
N GLU A 189 -10.59 -16.22 12.42
CA GLU A 189 -10.06 -17.46 13.05
C GLU A 189 -9.53 -18.46 12.00
N LEU A 190 -10.32 -18.74 10.96
CA LEU A 190 -9.96 -19.65 9.86
C LEU A 190 -8.79 -19.14 9.00
N VAL A 191 -8.68 -17.81 8.83
CA VAL A 191 -7.59 -17.17 8.08
C VAL A 191 -6.29 -17.14 8.90
N MET A 192 -6.38 -16.92 10.21
CA MET A 192 -5.23 -16.99 11.12
C MET A 192 -4.68 -18.42 11.20
N ASP A 193 -5.55 -19.43 11.36
CA ASP A 193 -5.20 -20.86 11.33
C ASP A 193 -4.53 -21.26 10.01
N PHE A 194 -5.05 -20.79 8.87
CA PHE A 194 -4.43 -20.98 7.56
C PHE A 194 -3.02 -20.38 7.49
N LEU A 195 -2.87 -19.11 7.87
CA LEU A 195 -1.59 -18.38 7.76
C LEU A 195 -0.52 -18.98 8.68
N GLN A 196 -0.89 -19.35 9.91
CA GLN A 196 -0.01 -20.03 10.85
C GLN A 196 0.45 -21.39 10.31
N LYS A 197 -0.44 -22.15 9.66
CA LYS A 197 -0.07 -23.43 9.01
C LYS A 197 0.86 -23.22 7.81
N CYS A 198 0.71 -22.15 7.05
CA CYS A 198 1.67 -21.71 6.02
C CYS A 198 2.95 -21.05 6.58
N ASN A 199 3.26 -21.24 7.86
CA ASN A 199 4.43 -20.69 8.55
C ASN A 199 4.54 -19.14 8.47
N VAL A 200 3.42 -18.43 8.32
CA VAL A 200 3.37 -16.96 8.32
C VAL A 200 3.06 -16.47 9.73
N PRO A 201 3.95 -15.72 10.41
CA PRO A 201 3.62 -15.04 11.66
C PRO A 201 2.47 -14.04 11.46
N VAL A 202 1.52 -14.05 12.40
CA VAL A 202 0.27 -13.27 12.33
C VAL A 202 0.18 -12.29 13.49
N VAL A 203 0.06 -11.00 13.18
CA VAL A 203 -0.01 -9.91 14.15
C VAL A 203 -1.41 -9.28 14.15
N LYS A 204 -2.01 -9.15 15.34
CA LYS A 204 -3.28 -8.44 15.57
C LYS A 204 -3.16 -7.68 16.91
N ILE A 205 -3.22 -6.36 16.89
CA ILE A 205 -3.08 -5.51 18.09
C ILE A 205 -4.42 -4.86 18.41
N GLU A 206 -4.98 -5.17 19.58
CA GLU A 206 -6.31 -4.68 20.01
C GLU A 206 -6.39 -3.15 20.02
N GLY A 207 -7.50 -2.59 19.54
CA GLY A 207 -7.69 -1.13 19.48
C GLY A 207 -6.92 -0.41 18.35
N HIS A 208 -6.21 -1.14 17.47
CA HIS A 208 -5.50 -0.59 16.31
C HIS A 208 -5.94 -1.19 14.96
N GLU A 209 -5.88 -0.38 13.90
CA GLU A 209 -6.06 -0.84 12.51
C GLU A 209 -4.76 -1.46 11.98
N ALA A 210 -4.88 -2.42 11.06
CA ALA A 210 -3.74 -3.13 10.46
C ALA A 210 -2.71 -2.15 9.85
N ASP A 211 -3.21 -1.06 9.25
CA ASP A 211 -2.42 -0.02 8.60
C ASP A 211 -1.34 0.59 9.52
N ASP A 212 -1.68 0.84 10.78
CA ASP A 212 -0.78 1.42 11.78
C ASP A 212 0.24 0.39 12.32
N VAL A 213 -0.17 -0.88 12.43
CA VAL A 213 0.69 -1.99 12.85
C VAL A 213 1.74 -2.28 11.77
N VAL A 214 1.31 -2.36 10.51
CA VAL A 214 2.22 -2.46 9.34
C VAL A 214 3.16 -1.25 9.28
N ALA A 215 2.64 -0.02 9.41
CA ALA A 215 3.47 1.18 9.35
C ALA A 215 4.51 1.26 10.49
N THR A 216 4.19 0.75 11.68
CA THR A 216 5.12 0.63 12.81
C THR A 216 6.18 -0.45 12.55
N LEU A 217 5.80 -1.64 12.09
CA LEU A 217 6.72 -2.74 11.83
C LEU A 217 7.64 -2.48 10.63
N VAL A 218 7.14 -1.80 9.57
CA VAL A 218 7.94 -1.35 8.41
C VAL A 218 9.12 -0.49 8.86
N GLU A 219 8.88 0.48 9.74
CA GLU A 219 9.93 1.35 10.30
C GLU A 219 11.01 0.52 11.02
N GLN A 220 10.62 -0.52 11.77
CA GLN A 220 11.55 -1.40 12.48
C GLN A 220 12.41 -2.28 11.54
N VAL A 221 11.87 -2.79 10.42
CA VAL A 221 12.71 -3.55 9.45
C VAL A 221 13.66 -2.63 8.67
N LEU A 222 13.23 -1.40 8.36
CA LEU A 222 14.09 -0.40 7.73
C LEU A 222 15.28 -0.04 8.63
N GLN A 223 15.05 0.11 9.95
CA GLN A 223 16.10 0.33 10.95
C GLN A 223 17.09 -0.86 11.04
N LYS A 224 16.62 -2.10 10.83
CA LYS A 224 17.47 -3.30 10.70
C LYS A 224 18.18 -3.42 9.34
N GLY A 225 17.98 -2.48 8.40
CA GLY A 225 18.65 -2.46 7.10
C GLY A 225 18.05 -3.38 6.02
N TYR A 226 16.81 -3.83 6.22
CA TYR A 226 16.02 -4.56 5.22
C TYR A 226 15.22 -3.57 4.33
N ARG A 227 14.59 -4.08 3.27
CA ARG A 227 13.59 -3.35 2.46
C ARG A 227 12.20 -3.93 2.72
N ALA A 228 11.15 -3.12 2.64
CA ALA A 228 9.78 -3.56 2.88
C ALA A 228 8.96 -3.65 1.60
N VAL A 229 8.06 -4.63 1.51
CA VAL A 229 7.02 -4.71 0.48
C VAL A 229 5.67 -4.93 1.13
N ILE A 230 4.72 -4.01 0.94
CA ILE A 230 3.38 -4.11 1.53
C ILE A 230 2.42 -4.70 0.50
N ALA A 231 1.83 -5.86 0.80
CA ALA A 231 0.82 -6.51 -0.03
C ALA A 231 -0.58 -6.07 0.41
N SER A 232 -1.10 -5.02 -0.24
CA SER A 232 -2.42 -4.43 0.04
C SER A 232 -3.00 -3.71 -1.19
N PRO A 233 -4.33 -3.70 -1.37
CA PRO A 233 -5.00 -2.77 -2.30
C PRO A 233 -5.21 -1.35 -1.74
N ASP A 234 -4.97 -1.10 -0.44
CA ASP A 234 -5.30 0.20 0.15
C ASP A 234 -4.34 1.32 -0.32
N LYS A 235 -4.92 2.50 -0.51
CA LYS A 235 -4.23 3.73 -0.92
C LYS A 235 -3.38 4.31 0.22
N ASP A 236 -3.68 4.04 1.49
CA ASP A 236 -3.09 4.74 2.63
C ASP A 236 -1.63 4.33 2.86
N PHE A 237 -1.26 3.09 2.54
CA PHE A 237 0.14 2.63 2.49
C PHE A 237 1.03 3.43 1.53
N LYS A 238 0.47 4.21 0.60
CA LYS A 238 1.26 5.11 -0.26
C LYS A 238 2.05 6.14 0.55
N GLN A 239 1.61 6.46 1.78
CA GLN A 239 2.33 7.30 2.74
C GLN A 239 3.71 6.74 3.17
N LEU A 240 3.96 5.45 2.93
CA LEU A 240 5.21 4.77 3.29
C LEU A 240 6.16 4.57 2.10
N ILE A 241 5.70 4.80 0.86
CA ILE A 241 6.48 4.55 -0.36
C ILE A 241 7.77 5.38 -0.35
N SER A 242 8.88 4.71 -0.66
CA SER A 242 10.21 5.30 -0.79
C SER A 242 11.07 4.42 -1.72
N GLU A 243 12.38 4.67 -1.80
CA GLU A 243 13.29 3.71 -2.43
C GLU A 243 13.44 2.41 -1.61
N ALA A 244 13.18 2.44 -0.30
CA ALA A 244 13.29 1.26 0.57
C ALA A 244 11.96 0.50 0.77
N VAL A 245 10.83 1.12 0.42
CA VAL A 245 9.47 0.57 0.62
C VAL A 245 8.68 0.55 -0.68
N GLN A 246 8.17 -0.63 -1.04
CA GLN A 246 7.29 -0.84 -2.20
C GLN A 246 5.90 -1.30 -1.73
N ILE A 247 4.91 -1.17 -2.59
CA ILE A 247 3.60 -1.82 -2.43
C ILE A 247 3.50 -2.88 -3.53
N VAL A 248 2.81 -3.99 -3.25
CA VAL A 248 2.34 -4.92 -4.27
C VAL A 248 0.82 -5.00 -4.17
N ILE A 249 0.14 -4.68 -5.27
CA ILE A 249 -1.30 -4.41 -5.32
C ILE A 249 -1.98 -5.57 -6.08
N PRO A 250 -3.08 -6.16 -5.56
CA PRO A 250 -3.85 -7.15 -6.30
C PRO A 250 -4.67 -6.44 -7.40
N LEU A 251 -4.63 -6.97 -8.62
CA LEU A 251 -5.34 -6.42 -9.79
C LEU A 251 -6.39 -7.45 -10.27
N PRO A 252 -7.65 -7.38 -9.80
CA PRO A 252 -8.69 -8.35 -10.13
C PRO A 252 -8.92 -8.55 -11.63
N ASP A 253 -8.86 -7.47 -12.41
CA ASP A 253 -9.11 -7.50 -13.86
C ASP A 253 -7.97 -8.15 -14.67
N LEU A 254 -6.81 -8.39 -14.04
CA LEU A 254 -5.62 -9.02 -14.63
C LEU A 254 -5.19 -10.32 -13.91
N ASP A 255 -6.01 -10.78 -12.96
CA ASP A 255 -5.83 -11.97 -12.11
C ASP A 255 -4.42 -12.18 -11.54
N ARG A 256 -3.81 -11.08 -11.07
CA ARG A 256 -2.41 -11.08 -10.60
C ARG A 256 -2.11 -9.98 -9.60
N TRP A 257 -0.97 -10.11 -8.95
CA TRP A 257 -0.34 -9.04 -8.17
C TRP A 257 0.54 -8.14 -9.06
N SER A 258 0.68 -6.86 -8.70
CA SER A 258 1.53 -5.90 -9.42
C SER A 258 2.29 -5.00 -8.46
N PHE A 259 3.63 -4.93 -8.62
CA PHE A 259 4.47 -4.02 -7.85
C PHE A 259 4.18 -2.55 -8.21
N TYR A 260 4.24 -1.70 -7.20
CA TYR A 260 4.02 -0.26 -7.25
C TYR A 260 5.09 0.42 -6.38
N THR A 261 5.75 1.43 -6.93
CA THR A 261 7.00 1.98 -6.37
C THR A 261 7.00 3.51 -6.44
N LEU A 262 7.97 4.18 -5.81
CA LEU A 262 8.11 5.65 -5.84
C LEU A 262 8.11 6.21 -7.27
N LYS A 263 8.77 5.54 -8.22
CA LYS A 263 8.73 5.89 -9.65
C LYS A 263 7.31 5.85 -10.24
N HIS A 264 6.50 4.85 -9.90
CA HIS A 264 5.11 4.75 -10.34
C HIS A 264 4.24 5.85 -9.70
N TYR A 265 4.47 6.12 -8.41
CA TYR A 265 3.78 7.18 -7.68
C TYR A 265 4.05 8.57 -8.28
N ILE A 266 5.32 8.94 -8.46
CA ILE A 266 5.72 10.23 -9.05
C ILE A 266 5.19 10.37 -10.48
N ALA A 267 5.26 9.31 -11.30
CA ALA A 267 4.71 9.33 -12.66
C ALA A 267 3.17 9.49 -12.71
N GLN A 268 2.45 8.99 -11.70
CA GLN A 268 0.98 9.07 -11.62
C GLN A 268 0.47 10.39 -11.03
N TYR A 269 1.13 10.90 -9.98
CA TYR A 269 0.64 12.03 -9.19
C TYR A 269 1.43 13.33 -9.36
N ASN A 270 2.66 13.27 -9.88
CA ASN A 270 3.57 14.42 -10.09
C ASN A 270 3.82 15.24 -8.80
N CYS A 271 3.92 14.53 -7.67
CA CYS A 271 4.24 15.05 -6.34
C CYS A 271 4.84 13.94 -5.46
N GLU A 272 5.34 14.31 -4.28
CA GLU A 272 5.80 13.36 -3.25
C GLU A 272 4.63 12.84 -2.38
N PRO A 273 4.69 11.61 -1.83
CA PRO A 273 3.62 11.04 -1.01
C PRO A 273 3.13 11.93 0.15
N GLN A 274 4.05 12.65 0.81
CA GLN A 274 3.73 13.59 1.90
C GLN A 274 2.85 14.78 1.44
N SER A 275 2.91 15.13 0.15
CA SER A 275 2.06 16.18 -0.45
C SER A 275 0.62 15.71 -0.64
N ASP A 276 0.37 14.43 -0.92
CA ASP A 276 -0.97 13.89 -1.10
C ASP A 276 -1.70 13.69 0.23
N LEU A 277 -1.00 13.23 1.29
CA LEU A 277 -1.54 13.28 2.65
C LEU A 277 -1.97 14.71 3.01
N SER A 278 -1.09 15.69 2.77
CA SER A 278 -1.39 17.11 3.00
C SER A 278 -2.56 17.64 2.14
N LEU A 279 -2.75 17.09 0.94
CA LEU A 279 -3.85 17.44 0.04
C LEU A 279 -5.19 16.82 0.50
N ARG A 280 -5.19 15.54 0.88
CA ARG A 280 -6.36 14.83 1.43
C ARG A 280 -6.86 15.47 2.72
N CYS A 281 -5.95 15.97 3.58
CA CYS A 281 -6.34 16.75 4.76
C CYS A 281 -7.20 17.97 4.43
N ILE A 282 -6.92 18.64 3.31
CA ILE A 282 -7.63 19.85 2.84
C ILE A 282 -8.90 19.51 2.07
N LEU A 283 -8.86 18.50 1.19
CA LEU A 283 -9.97 18.16 0.30
C LEU A 283 -11.00 17.23 0.91
N GLY A 284 -10.61 16.46 1.93
CA GLY A 284 -11.39 15.37 2.50
C GLY A 284 -11.04 14.01 1.88
N ASP A 285 -11.71 12.98 2.38
CA ASP A 285 -11.70 11.63 1.82
C ASP A 285 -13.08 10.98 2.01
N GLU A 286 -13.85 10.92 0.92
CA GLU A 286 -15.25 10.48 0.96
C GLU A 286 -15.41 8.98 1.21
N VAL A 287 -14.41 8.18 0.85
CA VAL A 287 -14.40 6.72 1.09
C VAL A 287 -14.41 6.41 2.59
N ASP A 288 -13.77 7.26 3.38
CA ASP A 288 -13.58 7.08 4.82
C ASP A 288 -14.43 8.06 5.66
N GLY A 289 -15.25 8.89 5.02
CA GLY A 289 -16.16 9.83 5.69
C GLY A 289 -15.46 11.05 6.31
N ILE A 290 -14.33 11.48 5.72
CA ILE A 290 -13.49 12.58 6.20
C ILE A 290 -13.86 13.86 5.43
N PRO A 291 -14.45 14.88 6.06
CA PRO A 291 -14.83 16.12 5.36
C PRO A 291 -13.61 16.99 5.05
N GLY A 292 -13.61 17.65 3.88
CA GLY A 292 -12.64 18.70 3.53
C GLY A 292 -13.20 20.11 3.69
N ILE A 293 -12.35 21.13 3.63
CA ILE A 293 -12.77 22.53 3.82
C ILE A 293 -13.47 23.14 2.58
N HIS A 294 -13.62 22.40 1.49
CA HIS A 294 -14.11 22.93 0.21
C HIS A 294 -15.54 23.50 0.27
N HIS A 295 -16.40 22.99 1.18
CA HIS A 295 -17.75 23.49 1.43
C HIS A 295 -17.81 24.56 2.52
N LEU A 296 -16.76 24.67 3.35
CA LEU A 296 -16.60 25.68 4.41
C LEU A 296 -15.92 26.98 3.91
N ALA A 297 -15.21 26.88 2.79
CA ALA A 297 -14.44 27.97 2.16
C ALA A 297 -14.60 27.92 0.62
N PRO A 298 -15.67 28.52 0.06
CA PRO A 298 -15.89 28.58 -1.38
C PRO A 298 -14.67 29.11 -2.14
N GLY A 299 -14.27 28.40 -3.21
CA GLY A 299 -13.03 28.69 -3.97
C GLY A 299 -11.77 28.02 -3.42
N PHE A 300 -11.79 27.41 -2.23
CA PHE A 300 -10.70 26.57 -1.72
C PHE A 300 -10.82 25.12 -2.23
N GLY A 301 -10.79 24.95 -3.56
CA GLY A 301 -10.74 23.64 -4.21
C GLY A 301 -9.31 23.13 -4.45
N ARG A 302 -9.21 21.92 -5.05
CA ARG A 302 -7.96 21.21 -5.40
C ARG A 302 -6.89 22.09 -6.07
N LYS A 303 -7.27 23.00 -6.97
CA LYS A 303 -6.34 23.93 -7.64
C LYS A 303 -5.69 24.92 -6.66
N THR A 304 -6.44 25.42 -5.68
CA THR A 304 -5.95 26.32 -4.62
C THR A 304 -5.04 25.57 -3.66
N ALA A 305 -5.46 24.39 -3.20
CA ALA A 305 -4.68 23.53 -2.31
C ALA A 305 -3.33 23.13 -2.91
N LEU A 306 -3.32 22.58 -4.14
CA LEU A 306 -2.09 22.20 -4.85
C LEU A 306 -1.13 23.37 -5.06
N LYS A 307 -1.63 24.56 -5.40
CA LYS A 307 -0.78 25.75 -5.58
C LYS A 307 -0.08 26.17 -4.28
N LEU A 308 -0.78 26.06 -3.14
CA LEU A 308 -0.26 26.42 -1.83
C LEU A 308 0.72 25.36 -1.31
N LEU A 309 0.36 24.08 -1.38
CA LEU A 309 1.24 22.96 -1.01
C LEU A 309 2.52 22.95 -1.85
N LYS A 310 2.46 23.17 -3.17
CA LYS A 310 3.67 23.29 -4.01
C LYS A 310 4.63 24.42 -3.60
N LYS A 311 4.16 25.44 -2.86
CA LYS A 311 4.99 26.54 -2.33
C LYS A 311 5.46 26.30 -0.89
N HIS A 312 4.80 25.42 -0.12
CA HIS A 312 5.04 25.24 1.32
C HIS A 312 5.51 23.82 1.72
N GLY A 313 5.42 22.84 0.82
CA GLY A 313 5.79 21.44 1.05
C GLY A 313 4.69 20.63 1.75
N SER A 314 4.40 20.96 3.01
CA SER A 314 3.45 20.22 3.86
C SER A 314 2.26 21.07 4.30
N LEU A 315 1.23 20.41 4.85
CA LEU A 315 0.11 21.08 5.50
C LEU A 315 0.57 21.96 6.67
N GLU A 316 1.42 21.46 7.58
CA GLU A 316 1.81 22.24 8.75
C GLU A 316 2.71 23.42 8.38
N ASN A 317 3.59 23.29 7.37
CA ASN A 317 4.34 24.42 6.82
C ASN A 317 3.43 25.47 6.14
N LEU A 318 2.25 25.07 5.66
CA LEU A 318 1.27 25.99 5.11
C LEU A 318 0.50 26.71 6.23
N LEU A 319 0.06 25.99 7.27
CA LEU A 319 -0.62 26.55 8.44
C LEU A 319 0.29 27.47 9.25
N SER A 320 1.49 27.02 9.61
CA SER A 320 2.49 27.79 10.34
C SER A 320 3.02 29.00 9.56
N ALA A 321 3.00 28.97 8.23
CA ALA A 321 3.29 30.17 7.44
C ALA A 321 2.10 31.12 7.33
N ALA A 322 0.86 30.61 7.43
CA ALA A 322 -0.36 31.42 7.41
C ALA A 322 -0.58 32.19 8.72
N THR A 323 -0.07 31.73 9.86
CA THR A 323 -0.13 32.49 11.13
C THR A 323 0.81 33.71 11.14
N VAL A 324 1.94 33.65 10.43
CA VAL A 324 2.96 34.73 10.43
C VAL A 324 2.91 35.67 9.22
N ARG A 325 2.29 35.26 8.10
CA ARG A 325 2.13 36.12 6.90
C ARG A 325 1.01 35.64 5.97
N THR A 326 0.62 36.50 5.05
CA THR A 326 -0.27 36.12 3.94
C THR A 326 0.37 35.03 3.06
N VAL A 327 -0.35 33.93 2.81
CA VAL A 327 0.09 32.82 1.93
C VAL A 327 -0.66 32.75 0.60
N GLY A 328 -1.88 33.29 0.52
CA GLY A 328 -2.75 33.23 -0.65
C GLY A 328 -3.63 34.47 -0.85
N LYS A 329 -4.72 34.33 -1.61
CA LYS A 329 -5.79 35.34 -1.65
C LYS A 329 -6.51 35.39 -0.28
N GLN A 330 -7.18 36.50 0.04
CA GLN A 330 -7.88 36.72 1.31
C GLN A 330 -8.73 35.52 1.76
N TYR A 331 -9.67 35.03 0.94
CA TYR A 331 -10.50 33.85 1.28
C TYR A 331 -9.68 32.60 1.65
N ALA A 332 -8.50 32.42 1.05
CA ALA A 332 -7.62 31.28 1.32
C ALA A 332 -6.80 31.48 2.60
N GLN A 333 -6.43 32.73 2.91
CA GLN A 333 -5.80 33.10 4.17
C GLN A 333 -6.78 32.92 5.34
N GLU A 334 -8.01 33.42 5.19
CA GLU A 334 -9.10 33.29 6.17
C GLU A 334 -9.44 31.82 6.41
N ALA A 335 -9.56 31.01 5.35
CA ALA A 335 -9.84 29.58 5.48
C ALA A 335 -8.73 28.80 6.22
N LEU A 336 -7.45 29.05 5.89
CA LEU A 336 -6.33 28.39 6.57
C LEU A 336 -6.22 28.79 8.05
N THR A 337 -6.51 30.05 8.37
CA THR A 337 -6.49 30.55 9.75
C THR A 337 -7.69 29.99 10.55
N LYS A 338 -8.89 30.06 9.98
CA LYS A 338 -10.15 29.67 10.65
C LYS A 338 -10.31 28.16 10.84
N TYR A 339 -9.79 27.36 9.92
CA TYR A 339 -9.95 25.90 9.92
C TYR A 339 -8.63 25.15 10.18
N ALA A 340 -7.61 25.81 10.73
CA ALA A 340 -6.29 25.22 11.02
C ALA A 340 -6.39 23.91 11.83
N ASP A 341 -7.11 23.92 12.93
CA ASP A 341 -7.16 22.76 13.83
C ASP A 341 -8.08 21.64 13.32
N PHE A 342 -9.08 21.98 12.50
CA PHE A 342 -9.84 21.00 11.72
C PHE A 342 -8.93 20.27 10.72
N LEU A 343 -8.08 21.00 10.01
CA LEU A 343 -7.09 20.44 9.07
C LEU A 343 -6.04 19.57 9.81
N ARG A 344 -5.63 19.96 11.02
CA ARG A 344 -4.75 19.13 11.89
C ARG A 344 -5.44 17.88 12.42
N THR A 345 -6.73 17.93 12.74
CA THR A 345 -7.52 16.74 13.10
C THR A 345 -7.64 15.79 11.90
N ASN A 346 -7.92 16.30 10.70
CA ASN A 346 -7.86 15.50 9.48
C ASN A 346 -6.49 14.85 9.28
N TYR A 347 -5.39 15.57 9.55
CA TYR A 347 -4.04 15.00 9.51
C TYR A 347 -3.84 13.86 10.52
N LYS A 348 -4.28 14.03 11.78
CA LYS A 348 -4.21 12.97 12.81
C LYS A 348 -5.07 11.73 12.49
N VAL A 349 -6.11 11.88 11.67
CA VAL A 349 -6.98 10.77 11.23
C VAL A 349 -6.42 10.09 9.97
N LEU A 350 -5.86 10.86 9.03
CA LEU A 350 -5.32 10.33 7.76
C LEU A 350 -3.91 9.76 7.86
N ALA A 351 -3.09 10.27 8.80
CA ALA A 351 -1.73 9.78 8.98
C ALA A 351 -1.72 8.33 9.52
N LEU A 352 -0.81 7.51 8.99
CA LEU A 352 -0.46 6.23 9.60
C LEU A 352 0.45 6.46 10.81
N ARG A 353 0.10 5.83 11.93
CA ARG A 353 0.92 5.78 13.14
C ARG A 353 2.12 4.85 12.93
N ARG A 354 3.23 5.13 13.62
CA ARG A 354 4.49 4.35 13.57
C ARG A 354 5.09 4.10 14.96
N ASP A 355 4.25 4.27 15.98
CA ASP A 355 4.57 4.40 17.40
C ASP A 355 3.69 3.47 18.24
N LEU A 356 3.27 2.34 17.67
CA LEU A 356 2.51 1.33 18.40
C LEU A 356 3.43 0.46 19.26
N ASP A 357 2.88 -0.03 20.38
CA ASP A 357 3.53 -0.99 21.26
C ASP A 357 3.49 -2.40 20.64
N VAL A 358 4.31 -2.59 19.61
CA VAL A 358 4.49 -3.84 18.88
C VAL A 358 5.97 -3.96 18.48
N HIS A 359 6.54 -5.16 18.59
CA HIS A 359 7.96 -5.39 18.35
C HIS A 359 8.17 -6.46 17.29
N LEU A 360 9.10 -6.19 16.38
CA LEU A 360 9.53 -7.08 15.32
C LEU A 360 10.46 -8.18 15.87
N GLU A 361 9.96 -9.41 15.94
CA GLU A 361 10.75 -10.57 16.34
C GLU A 361 11.77 -10.96 15.25
N GLU A 362 13.00 -11.34 15.64
CA GLU A 362 14.06 -11.66 14.68
C GLU A 362 13.72 -12.90 13.83
N GLN A 363 13.02 -13.88 14.40
CA GLN A 363 12.52 -15.07 13.67
C GLN A 363 11.59 -14.73 12.50
N TRP A 364 10.90 -13.58 12.51
CA TRP A 364 10.06 -13.14 11.39
C TRP A 364 10.86 -12.59 10.21
N LEU A 365 12.20 -12.50 10.34
CA LEU A 365 13.14 -12.05 9.30
C LEU A 365 13.86 -13.23 8.61
N CYS A 366 13.60 -14.46 9.06
CA CYS A 366 14.03 -15.69 8.42
C CYS A 366 13.23 -15.96 7.15
N GLY A 367 13.85 -16.67 6.19
CA GLY A 367 13.12 -17.13 5.01
C GLY A 367 12.04 -18.14 5.43
N ARG A 368 10.84 -18.00 4.84
CA ARG A 368 9.68 -18.81 5.20
C ARG A 368 9.80 -20.22 4.61
N ASP A 369 9.48 -21.25 5.41
CA ASP A 369 9.30 -22.60 4.88
C ASP A 369 7.93 -22.72 4.20
N ALA A 370 7.95 -22.92 2.89
CA ALA A 370 6.78 -23.00 2.02
C ALA A 370 6.34 -24.45 1.71
N GLN A 371 7.01 -25.48 2.25
CA GLN A 371 6.80 -26.88 1.88
C GLN A 371 5.35 -27.36 2.05
N ASN A 372 4.63 -26.83 3.04
CA ASN A 372 3.26 -27.23 3.37
C ASN A 372 2.17 -26.37 2.69
N ASP A 373 2.52 -25.28 1.98
CA ASP A 373 1.55 -24.34 1.39
C ASP A 373 0.51 -25.03 0.51
N SER A 374 0.95 -25.96 -0.33
CA SER A 374 0.06 -26.65 -1.28
C SER A 374 -0.94 -27.59 -0.57
N GLU A 375 -0.55 -28.21 0.55
CA GLU A 375 -1.41 -29.10 1.32
C GLU A 375 -2.43 -28.29 2.14
N VAL A 376 -1.95 -27.22 2.78
CA VAL A 376 -2.78 -26.28 3.57
C VAL A 376 -3.80 -25.59 2.66
N LEU A 377 -3.39 -25.13 1.47
CA LEU A 377 -4.28 -24.53 0.48
C LEU A 377 -5.31 -25.52 -0.09
N SER A 378 -4.91 -26.75 -0.41
CA SER A 378 -5.86 -27.78 -0.85
C SER A 378 -6.89 -28.09 0.24
N SER A 379 -6.43 -28.29 1.48
CA SER A 379 -7.29 -28.59 2.64
C SER A 379 -8.28 -27.45 2.94
N PHE A 380 -7.82 -26.20 2.82
CA PHE A 380 -8.67 -25.02 3.00
C PHE A 380 -9.72 -24.89 1.89
N MET A 381 -9.33 -25.09 0.63
CA MET A 381 -10.25 -25.04 -0.51
C MET A 381 -11.31 -26.15 -0.44
N ASP A 382 -10.94 -27.36 -0.03
CA ASP A 382 -11.84 -28.48 0.25
C ASP A 382 -12.89 -28.15 1.32
N PHE A 383 -12.47 -27.50 2.41
CA PHE A 383 -13.36 -27.04 3.47
C PHE A 383 -14.35 -25.97 2.97
N LEU A 384 -13.89 -25.03 2.13
CA LEU A 384 -14.76 -24.05 1.48
C LEU A 384 -15.73 -24.68 0.48
N GLY A 385 -15.34 -25.77 -0.20
CA GLY A 385 -16.22 -26.59 -1.03
C GLY A 385 -17.35 -27.23 -0.21
N LYS A 386 -16.98 -28.05 0.78
CA LYS A 386 -17.93 -28.80 1.65
C LYS A 386 -18.95 -27.87 2.34
N THR A 387 -18.55 -26.65 2.71
CA THR A 387 -19.43 -25.65 3.33
C THR A 387 -20.39 -24.93 2.36
N ARG A 388 -20.19 -25.02 1.03
CA ARG A 388 -21.22 -24.63 0.05
C ARG A 388 -22.33 -25.68 -0.05
N ASP A 389 -21.99 -26.96 -0.09
CA ASP A 389 -22.94 -28.04 -0.37
C ASP A 389 -23.95 -28.22 0.77
N HIS A 390 -23.51 -28.17 2.03
CA HIS A 390 -24.42 -28.17 3.18
C HIS A 390 -25.34 -26.93 3.23
N LYS A 391 -24.90 -25.77 2.74
CA LYS A 391 -25.78 -24.58 2.58
C LYS A 391 -26.81 -24.76 1.47
N TRP A 392 -26.52 -25.57 0.45
CA TRP A 392 -27.47 -25.96 -0.58
C TRP A 392 -28.50 -26.97 -0.05
N GLN A 393 -28.02 -28.07 0.56
CA GLN A 393 -28.86 -29.12 1.12
C GLN A 393 -29.88 -28.60 2.14
N ASN A 394 -29.48 -27.71 3.05
CA ASN A 394 -30.40 -27.12 4.03
C ASN A 394 -31.43 -26.15 3.41
N ARG A 395 -31.12 -25.53 2.27
CA ARG A 395 -32.10 -24.72 1.52
C ARG A 395 -33.12 -25.59 0.79
N SER A 396 -32.71 -26.72 0.23
CA SER A 396 -33.62 -27.68 -0.41
C SER A 396 -34.67 -28.24 0.56
N HIS A 397 -34.31 -28.47 1.82
CA HIS A 397 -35.25 -28.95 2.86
C HIS A 397 -36.15 -27.85 3.45
N SER A 398 -35.95 -26.58 3.06
CA SER A 398 -36.74 -25.44 3.57
C SER A 398 -37.96 -25.11 2.69
N ILE A 399 -38.17 -25.82 1.57
CA ILE A 399 -39.35 -25.67 0.71
C ILE A 399 -40.36 -26.76 1.07
N VAL A 400 -41.05 -26.57 2.19
CA VAL A 400 -42.33 -27.26 2.45
C VAL A 400 -43.42 -26.41 1.81
N ILE A 401 -44.15 -26.98 0.85
CA ILE A 401 -45.30 -26.33 0.23
C ILE A 401 -46.47 -26.41 1.21
N VAL A 402 -47.07 -25.25 1.51
CA VAL A 402 -48.34 -25.06 2.23
C VAL A 402 -49.13 -23.98 1.50
#